data_AF-A0A401IQC1-F1
#
_entry.id   AF-A0A401IQC1-F1
#
_cell.length_a   1.000
_cell.length_b   1.000
_cell.length_c   1.000
_cell.angle_alpha   90.00
_cell.angle_beta   90.00
_cell.angle_gamma   90.00
#
_symmetry.space_group_name_H-M   'P 1'
#
loop_
_entity.id
_entity.type
_entity.pdbx_description
1 polymer ?
#
loop_
_entity_poly.entity_id
_entity_poly.type
_entity_poly.pdbx_seq_one_letter_code
_entity_poly.pdbx_strand_id
1 'polypeptide(L)'
;MLEKQGQVPDSGTPEKKQERRWRFDPYLIVILIAALFLYGWAIWKAGSANSFYTAAITSMTQSFKNFWYASFDPAGYITVDKPPVALWFMAISAKIFGVHGWSVVLPSV
;
A
#
# COMPACT_ATOMS: atom_id res chain seq x y z
N MET A 1 -44.36 33.87 52.79
CA MET A 1 -45.02 33.71 51.47
C MET A 1 -43.98 34.13 50.43
N LEU A 2 -43.79 33.35 49.34
CA LEU A 2 -42.76 33.43 48.28
C LEU A 2 -41.67 32.33 48.30
N GLU A 3 -42.11 31.12 47.99
CA GLU A 3 -41.67 30.34 46.81
C GLU A 3 -40.25 30.56 46.27
N LYS A 4 -39.35 29.58 46.51
CA LYS A 4 -38.33 29.14 45.55
C LYS A 4 -38.31 27.62 45.60
N GLN A 5 -39.24 27.00 44.86
CA GLN A 5 -38.99 26.40 43.55
C GLN A 5 -37.92 25.31 43.61
N GLY A 6 -38.40 24.08 43.45
CA GLY A 6 -37.63 22.86 43.54
C GLY A 6 -36.43 22.87 42.60
N GLN A 7 -35.31 22.46 43.17
CA GLN A 7 -34.15 22.07 42.39
C GLN A 7 -34.53 20.83 41.58
N VAL A 8 -34.79 21.04 40.28
CA VAL A 8 -34.94 19.95 39.32
C VAL A 8 -33.58 19.27 39.22
N PRO A 9 -33.47 17.94 39.45
CA PRO A 9 -32.21 17.25 39.24
C PRO A 9 -31.81 17.39 37.77
N ASP A 10 -30.58 17.83 37.53
CA ASP A 10 -29.97 17.89 36.20
C ASP A 10 -30.11 16.51 35.55
N SER A 11 -31.08 16.38 34.65
CA SER A 11 -31.32 15.15 33.90
C SER A 11 -30.21 15.04 32.88
N GLY A 12 -29.04 14.59 33.36
CA GLY A 12 -27.84 14.34 32.59
C GLY A 12 -28.23 13.59 31.35
N THR A 13 -28.35 14.33 30.25
CA THR A 13 -28.77 13.76 28.98
C THR A 13 -27.60 12.89 28.55
N PRO A 14 -27.77 11.57 28.38
CA PRO A 14 -26.64 10.73 28.03
C PRO A 14 -26.12 11.20 26.68
N GLU A 15 -24.92 11.78 26.68
CA GLU A 15 -24.19 12.17 25.50
C GLU A 15 -24.09 10.93 24.61
N LYS A 16 -24.86 10.90 23.52
CA LYS A 16 -24.90 9.75 22.62
C LYS A 16 -23.52 9.62 21.98
N LYS A 17 -22.68 8.77 22.55
CA LYS A 17 -21.39 8.36 21.99
C LYS A 17 -21.67 7.81 20.60
N GLN A 18 -21.39 8.63 19.59
CA GLN A 18 -21.70 8.32 18.21
C GLN A 18 -20.80 7.15 17.81
N GLU A 19 -21.33 5.94 17.88
CA GLU A 19 -20.63 4.76 17.43
C GLU A 19 -20.36 4.95 15.93
N ARG A 20 -19.08 5.14 15.58
CA ARG A 20 -18.63 5.25 14.19
C ARG A 20 -18.92 3.93 13.50
N ARG A 21 -20.14 3.81 12.99
CA ARG A 21 -20.57 2.64 12.22
C ARG A 21 -19.91 2.77 10.86
N TRP A 22 -18.88 1.94 10.63
CA TRP A 22 -18.22 1.82 9.34
C TRP A 22 -19.28 1.48 8.29
N ARG A 23 -19.72 2.49 7.53
CA ARG A 23 -20.71 2.31 6.46
C ARG A 23 -19.97 1.69 5.29
N PHE A 24 -20.21 0.40 5.06
CA PHE A 24 -19.78 -0.27 3.84
C PHE A 24 -20.62 0.25 2.68
N ASP A 25 -19.97 0.89 1.72
CA ASP A 25 -20.60 1.41 0.51
C ASP A 25 -20.32 0.44 -0.67
N PRO A 26 -21.32 -0.33 -1.13
CA PRO A 26 -21.11 -1.30 -2.20
C PRO A 26 -20.74 -0.64 -3.53
N TYR A 27 -21.18 0.60 -3.80
CA TYR A 27 -20.82 1.32 -5.01
C TYR A 27 -19.33 1.65 -5.02
N LEU A 28 -18.79 2.05 -3.87
CA LEU A 28 -17.36 2.31 -3.71
C LEU A 28 -16.54 1.03 -3.98
N ILE A 29 -16.99 -0.13 -3.48
CA ILE A 29 -16.32 -1.41 -3.73
C ILE A 29 -16.31 -1.75 -5.23
N VAL A 30 -17.45 -1.61 -5.91
CA VAL A 30 -17.53 -1.86 -7.36
C VAL A 30 -16.60 -0.95 -8.14
N ILE A 31 -16.54 0.34 -7.79
CA ILE A 31 -15.65 1.31 -8.43
C ILE A 31 -14.18 0.93 -8.21
N LEU A 32 -13.80 0.53 -6.99
CA LEU A 32 -12.42 0.12 -6.68
C LEU A 32 -12.00 -1.14 -7.45
N ILE A 33 -12.89 -2.14 -7.56
CA ILE A 33 -12.63 -3.36 -8.33
C ILE A 33 -12.49 -3.03 -9.82
N ALA A 34 -13.38 -2.20 -10.36
CA ALA A 34 -13.30 -1.77 -11.75
C ALA A 34 -12.01 -0.99 -12.04
N ALA A 35 -11.62 -0.09 -11.13
CA ALA A 35 -10.37 0.66 -11.24
C ALA A 35 -9.14 -0.26 -11.22
N LEU A 36 -9.09 -1.21 -10.29
CA LEU A 36 -8.01 -2.20 -10.21
C LEU A 36 -7.92 -3.04 -11.49
N PHE A 37 -9.06 -3.50 -12.01
CA PHE A 37 -9.11 -4.27 -13.25
C PHE A 37 -8.62 -3.46 -14.45
N LEU A 38 -9.07 -2.22 -14.60
CA LEU A 38 -8.66 -1.32 -15.68
C LEU A 38 -7.18 -0.97 -15.60
N TYR A 39 -6.65 -0.77 -14.40
CA TYR A 39 -5.25 -0.41 -14.19
C TYR A 39 -4.30 -1.61 -14.40
N GLY A 40 -4.73 -2.82 -14.03
CA GLY A 40 -4.01 -4.08 -14.32
C GLY A 40 -4.22 -4.65 -15.72
N TRP A 41 -5.11 -4.05 -16.51
CA TRP A 41 -5.43 -4.57 -17.84
C TRP A 41 -4.19 -4.56 -18.75
N ALA A 42 -3.91 -5.70 -19.38
CA ALA A 42 -2.79 -5.90 -20.29
C ALA A 42 -1.39 -5.61 -19.68
N ILE A 43 -1.21 -5.78 -18.36
CA ILE A 43 0.11 -5.62 -17.71
C ILE A 43 1.20 -6.52 -18.30
N TRP A 44 0.83 -7.63 -18.94
CA TRP A 44 1.79 -8.49 -19.64
C TRP A 44 2.44 -7.83 -20.87
N LYS A 45 1.84 -6.75 -21.39
CA LYS A 45 2.44 -5.88 -22.41
C LYS A 45 3.24 -4.72 -21.82
N ALA A 46 3.17 -4.51 -20.50
CA ALA A 46 4.09 -3.59 -19.84
C ALA A 46 5.49 -4.19 -20.00
N GLY A 47 6.34 -3.53 -20.78
CA GLY A 47 7.72 -3.95 -20.99
C GLY A 47 8.48 -4.03 -19.67
N SER A 48 9.75 -4.44 -19.73
CA SER A 48 10.62 -4.25 -18.56
C SER A 48 10.61 -2.77 -18.20
N ALA A 49 10.48 -2.47 -16.91
CA ALA A 49 10.64 -1.13 -16.37
C ALA A 49 12.03 -0.57 -16.74
N ASN A 50 12.41 0.58 -16.16
CA ASN A 50 13.76 1.09 -16.33
C ASN A 50 14.81 -0.01 -16.04
N SER A 51 15.78 -0.17 -16.94
CA SER A 51 16.84 -1.17 -16.83
C SER A 51 17.63 -1.04 -15.53
N PHE A 52 17.79 0.18 -15.03
CA PHE A 52 18.44 0.46 -13.74
C PHE A 52 17.69 -0.20 -12.57
N TYR A 53 16.38 0.01 -12.47
CA TYR A 53 15.57 -0.60 -11.40
C TYR A 53 15.43 -2.10 -11.57
N THR A 54 15.32 -2.57 -12.81
CA THR A 54 15.24 -4.02 -13.10
C THR A 54 16.51 -4.74 -12.66
N ALA A 55 17.69 -4.16 -12.90
CA ALA A 55 18.96 -4.70 -12.44
C ALA A 55 19.09 -4.67 -10.91
N ALA A 56 18.66 -3.59 -10.26
CA ALA A 56 18.62 -3.53 -8.80
C ALA A 56 17.70 -4.61 -8.21
N ILE A 57 16.47 -4.73 -8.71
CA ILE A 57 15.55 -5.79 -8.29
C ILE A 57 16.16 -7.17 -8.51
N THR A 58 16.81 -7.39 -9.65
CA THR A 58 17.50 -8.66 -9.94
C THR A 58 18.59 -8.95 -8.90
N SER A 59 19.42 -7.98 -8.54
CA SER A 59 20.42 -8.14 -7.47
C SER A 59 19.78 -8.39 -6.09
N MET A 60 18.71 -7.67 -5.78
CA MET A 60 17.94 -7.83 -4.54
C MET A 60 17.34 -9.22 -4.40
N THR A 61 16.93 -9.88 -5.50
CA THR A 61 16.41 -11.25 -5.43
C THR A 61 17.49 -12.29 -5.10
N GLN A 62 18.77 -12.01 -5.37
CA GLN A 62 19.88 -12.95 -5.19
C GLN A 62 20.43 -12.99 -3.77
N SER A 63 20.36 -11.87 -3.03
CA SER A 63 20.95 -11.77 -1.69
C SER A 63 20.04 -10.98 -0.75
N PHE A 64 19.87 -11.49 0.47
CA PHE A 64 19.10 -10.79 1.50
C PHE A 64 19.73 -9.44 1.90
N LYS A 65 21.07 -9.34 1.85
CA LYS A 65 21.77 -8.06 2.06
C LYS A 65 21.38 -7.05 0.99
N ASN A 66 21.42 -7.47 -0.28
CA ASN A 66 21.09 -6.61 -1.41
C ASN A 66 19.61 -6.21 -1.36
N PHE A 67 18.74 -7.13 -0.93
CA PHE A 67 17.32 -6.85 -0.67
C PHE A 67 17.13 -5.73 0.36
N TRP A 68 17.79 -5.82 1.52
CA TRP A 68 17.62 -4.83 2.58
C TRP A 68 18.14 -3.44 2.18
N TYR A 69 19.30 -3.37 1.52
CA TYR A 69 19.95 -2.11 1.14
C TYR A 69 19.55 -1.58 -0.24
N ALA A 70 18.65 -2.25 -0.96
CA ALA A 70 18.32 -1.95 -2.35
C ALA A 70 19.58 -1.77 -3.22
N SER A 71 20.47 -2.76 -3.17
CA SER A 71 21.70 -2.74 -3.95
C SER A 71 21.44 -3.00 -5.43
N PHE A 72 22.06 -2.19 -6.28
CA PHE A 72 22.02 -2.31 -7.73
C PHE A 72 22.90 -3.47 -8.22
N ASP A 73 24.09 -3.62 -7.64
CA ASP A 73 25.08 -4.60 -8.05
C ASP A 73 25.01 -5.88 -7.19
N PRO A 74 25.39 -7.05 -7.73
CA PRO A 74 25.39 -8.30 -6.97
C PRO A 74 26.31 -8.31 -5.75
N ALA A 75 27.40 -7.53 -5.77
CA ALA A 75 28.36 -7.46 -4.66
C ALA A 75 27.89 -6.52 -3.52
N GLY A 76 26.86 -5.71 -3.77
CA GLY A 76 26.24 -4.84 -2.76
C GLY A 76 27.05 -3.59 -2.43
N TYR A 77 27.82 -3.06 -3.38
CA TYR A 77 28.60 -1.83 -3.24
C TYR A 77 27.85 -0.56 -3.63
N ILE A 78 26.92 -0.66 -4.59
CA ILE A 78 26.17 0.46 -5.16
C ILE A 78 24.71 0.29 -4.76
N THR A 79 24.17 1.26 -4.03
CA THR A 79 22.75 1.29 -3.66
C THR A 79 21.98 2.26 -4.54
N VAL A 80 20.67 2.04 -4.61
CA VAL A 80 19.77 3.02 -5.23
C VAL A 80 19.60 4.21 -4.29
N ASP A 81 19.67 5.43 -4.82
CA ASP A 81 19.53 6.70 -4.05
C ASP A 81 18.11 6.97 -3.52
N LYS A 82 17.12 6.16 -3.94
CA LYS A 82 15.72 6.30 -3.56
C LYS A 82 15.38 5.43 -2.35
N PRO A 83 14.38 5.82 -1.53
CA PRO A 83 13.88 4.98 -0.45
C PRO A 83 13.56 3.55 -0.94
N PRO A 84 14.04 2.51 -0.26
CA PRO A 84 14.03 1.15 -0.77
C PRO A 84 12.64 0.50 -0.72
N VAL A 85 11.68 1.12 -0.04
CA VAL A 85 10.34 0.58 0.24
C VAL A 85 9.65 0.12 -1.05
N ALA A 86 9.64 0.96 -2.09
CA ALA A 86 9.02 0.60 -3.37
C ALA A 86 9.73 -0.61 -4.02
N LEU A 87 11.06 -0.64 -3.97
CA LEU A 87 11.87 -1.72 -4.53
C LEU A 87 11.71 -3.03 -3.76
N TRP A 88 11.43 -3.00 -2.46
CA TRP A 88 11.12 -4.20 -1.69
C TRP A 88 9.87 -4.89 -2.20
N PHE A 89 8.78 -4.15 -2.42
CA PHE A 89 7.55 -4.72 -2.96
C PHE A 89 7.79 -5.32 -4.36
N MET A 90 8.49 -4.58 -5.23
CA MET A 90 8.86 -5.06 -6.57
C MET A 90 9.76 -6.31 -6.52
N ALA A 91 10.74 -6.34 -5.62
CA ALA A 91 11.65 -7.48 -5.45
C ALA A 91 10.95 -8.69 -4.85
N ILE A 92 9.99 -8.51 -3.93
CA ILE A 92 9.16 -9.60 -3.42
C ILE A 92 8.31 -10.18 -4.55
N SER A 93 7.64 -9.33 -5.35
CA SER A 93 6.86 -9.78 -6.51
C SER A 93 7.74 -10.56 -7.50
N ALA A 94 8.91 -10.00 -7.85
CA ALA A 94 9.88 -10.67 -8.71
C ALA A 94 10.44 -11.96 -8.11
N LYS A 95 10.56 -12.07 -6.79
CA LYS A 95 11.00 -13.30 -6.11
C LYS A 95 9.92 -14.39 -6.15
N ILE A 96 8.63 -14.02 -6.14
CA ILE A 96 7.50 -14.95 -6.19
C ILE A 96 7.25 -15.42 -7.64
N PHE A 97 7.21 -14.50 -8.59
CA PHE A 97 6.79 -14.78 -9.98
C PHE A 97 7.95 -14.88 -10.98
N GLY A 98 9.19 -14.63 -10.53
CA GLY A 98 10.35 -14.47 -11.42
C GLY A 98 10.52 -13.03 -11.91
N VAL A 99 11.73 -12.71 -12.40
CA VAL A 99 12.07 -11.39 -12.95
C VAL A 99 11.50 -11.25 -14.35
N HIS A 100 10.26 -10.78 -14.42
CA HIS A 100 9.59 -10.40 -15.67
C HIS A 100 9.14 -8.95 -15.59
N GLY A 101 9.00 -8.27 -16.75
CA GLY A 101 8.57 -6.87 -16.81
C GLY A 101 7.27 -6.66 -16.03
N TRP A 102 6.24 -7.44 -16.34
CA TRP A 102 4.94 -7.40 -15.67
C TRP A 102 5.00 -7.71 -14.16
N SER A 103 5.88 -8.63 -13.74
CA SER A 103 6.03 -9.03 -12.33
C SER A 103 6.67 -7.91 -11.50
N VAL A 104 7.60 -7.16 -12.09
CA VAL A 104 8.23 -6.00 -11.47
C VAL A 104 7.25 -4.83 -11.31
N VAL A 105 6.38 -4.57 -12.29
CA VAL A 105 5.38 -3.49 -12.18
C VAL A 105 4.12 -3.89 -11.41
N LEU A 106 3.90 -5.18 -11.13
CA LEU A 106 2.70 -5.65 -10.45
C LEU A 106 2.40 -4.98 -9.10
N PRO A 107 3.39 -4.61 -8.26
CA PRO A 107 3.12 -3.88 -7.02
C PRO A 107 2.84 -2.39 -7.19
N SER A 108 3.04 -1.85 -8.40
CA SER A 108 2.72 -0.46 -8.74
C SER A 108 1.31 -0.28 -9.33
N VAL A 109 0.57 -1.38 -9.42
CA VAL A 109 -0.81 -1.47 -9.87
C VAL A 109 -1.74 -1.54 -8.66
#